data_AF-A0A953HQ88-F1
#
_entry.id   AF-A0A953HQ88-F1
#
_cell.length_a   1.000
_cell.length_b   1.000
_cell.length_c   1.000
_cell.angle_alpha   90.00
_cell.angle_beta   90.00
_cell.angle_gamma   90.00
#
_symmetry.space_group_name_H-M   'P 1'
#
loop_
_entity.id
_entity.type
_entity.pdbx_description
1 polymer ?
#
loop_
_entity_poly.entity_id
_entity_poly.type
_entity_poly.pdbx_seq_one_letter_code
_entity_poly.pdbx_strand_id
1 'polypeptide(L)'
;MALAAVAISLFFYVFPGVDLSVSRWFYDAADGFVLGDSPPLRALRASSTWVMAGVLLLALWQIARHALAGRIAGPGARPSLWLLSCLVVGPGLLVNGLLKDHWGRPRPIATDLFGGEAPFQKVWIISDWCDRNCSFVSGEASSAAWLVAAALLAPRRIRTAATALAAIYGFALSINRIAFGGHYLSDVLLAWLLCALVFLALSRLILTSAGRAR
;
A
#
# COMPACT_ATOMS: atom_id res chain seq x y z
N MET A 1 11.37 -11.34 2.86
CA MET A 1 10.68 -10.28 2.10
C MET A 1 11.06 -10.28 0.63
N ALA A 2 12.35 -10.19 0.27
CA ALA A 2 12.74 -10.19 -1.16
C ALA A 2 12.33 -11.49 -1.88
N LEU A 3 12.65 -12.65 -1.30
CA LEU A 3 12.20 -13.95 -1.80
C LEU A 3 10.68 -14.05 -1.91
N ALA A 4 9.93 -13.49 -0.96
CA ALA A 4 8.48 -13.49 -0.99
C ALA A 4 7.93 -12.61 -2.12
N ALA A 5 8.51 -11.42 -2.34
CA ALA A 5 8.16 -10.56 -3.47
C ALA A 5 8.43 -11.26 -4.80
N VAL A 6 9.60 -11.89 -4.96
CA VAL A 6 9.94 -12.66 -6.17
C VAL A 6 9.00 -13.85 -6.36
N ALA A 7 8.73 -14.62 -5.30
CA ALA A 7 7.84 -15.77 -5.37
C ALA A 7 6.41 -15.37 -5.73
N ILE A 8 5.86 -14.32 -5.11
CA ILE A 8 4.53 -13.79 -5.43
C ILE A 8 4.48 -13.24 -6.86
N SER A 9 5.50 -12.49 -7.27
CA SER A 9 5.63 -12.03 -8.65
C SER A 9 5.58 -13.18 -9.66
N LEU A 10 6.40 -14.21 -9.44
CA LEU A 10 6.48 -15.38 -10.31
C LEU A 10 5.15 -16.15 -10.32
N PHE A 11 4.57 -16.36 -9.14
CA PHE A 11 3.30 -17.08 -8.99
C PHE A 11 2.18 -16.43 -9.80
N PHE A 12 1.95 -15.12 -9.66
CA PHE A 12 0.88 -14.44 -10.41
C PHE A 12 1.21 -14.23 -11.89
N TYR A 13 2.49 -14.22 -12.26
CA TYR A 13 2.89 -14.19 -13.66
C TYR A 13 2.54 -15.51 -14.37
N VAL A 14 2.82 -16.64 -13.72
CA VAL A 14 2.56 -18.00 -14.25
C VAL A 14 1.07 -18.37 -14.13
N PHE A 15 0.42 -17.99 -13.03
CA PHE A 15 -0.97 -18.33 -12.72
C PHE A 15 -1.86 -17.07 -12.62
N PRO A 16 -2.00 -16.28 -13.70
CA PRO A 16 -2.76 -15.03 -13.68
C PRO A 16 -4.26 -15.25 -13.47
N GLY A 17 -4.76 -16.47 -13.69
CA GLY A 17 -6.15 -16.84 -13.42
C GLY A 17 -6.56 -16.69 -11.96
N VAL A 18 -5.60 -16.68 -11.01
CA VAL A 18 -5.90 -16.45 -9.59
C VAL A 18 -6.42 -15.03 -9.36
N ASP A 19 -5.86 -14.02 -10.04
CA ASP A 19 -6.37 -12.64 -9.96
C ASP A 19 -7.83 -12.57 -10.42
N LEU A 20 -8.15 -13.24 -11.54
CA LEU A 20 -9.49 -13.29 -12.08
C LEU A 20 -10.46 -14.03 -11.16
N SER A 21 -10.06 -15.19 -10.63
CA SER A 21 -10.90 -15.98 -9.72
C SER A 21 -11.24 -15.22 -8.45
N VAL A 22 -10.28 -14.49 -7.88
CA VAL A 22 -10.50 -13.71 -6.67
C VAL A 22 -11.38 -12.48 -6.95
N SER A 23 -11.18 -11.79 -8.08
CA SER A 23 -12.07 -10.69 -8.48
C SER A 23 -13.50 -11.17 -8.74
N ARG A 24 -13.69 -12.37 -9.30
CA ARG A 24 -15.01 -12.98 -9.51
C ARG A 24 -15.79 -13.24 -8.22
N TRP A 25 -15.13 -13.43 -7.07
CA TRP A 25 -15.84 -13.58 -5.79
C TRP A 25 -16.64 -12.33 -5.40
N PHE A 26 -16.32 -11.17 -5.98
CA PHE A 26 -16.95 -9.89 -5.67
C PHE A 26 -17.70 -9.28 -6.85
N TYR A 27 -17.78 -9.99 -7.98
CA TYR A 27 -18.43 -9.53 -9.19
C TYR A 27 -19.71 -10.31 -9.43
N ASP A 28 -20.81 -9.59 -9.67
CA ASP A 28 -22.06 -10.13 -10.18
C ASP A 28 -22.23 -9.77 -11.66
N ALA A 29 -22.76 -10.69 -12.47
CA ALA A 29 -22.91 -10.45 -13.92
C ALA A 29 -24.03 -9.46 -14.26
N ALA A 30 -25.04 -9.32 -13.39
CA ALA A 30 -26.13 -8.37 -13.56
C ALA A 30 -25.77 -7.02 -12.94
N ASP A 31 -25.22 -7.03 -11.73
CA ASP A 31 -25.07 -5.80 -10.92
C ASP A 31 -23.61 -5.31 -10.80
N GLY A 32 -22.63 -6.05 -11.33
CA GLY A 32 -21.21 -5.70 -11.29
C GLY A 32 -20.59 -5.81 -9.89
N PHE A 33 -19.68 -4.88 -9.56
CA PHE A 33 -19.01 -4.83 -8.25
C PHE A 33 -19.86 -4.09 -7.20
N VAL A 34 -20.98 -4.70 -6.79
CA VAL A 34 -22.00 -4.09 -5.89
C VAL A 34 -21.44 -3.57 -4.58
N LEU A 35 -20.43 -4.24 -4.02
CA LEU A 35 -19.80 -3.80 -2.77
C LEU A 35 -19.14 -2.42 -2.90
N GLY A 36 -18.80 -2.00 -4.13
CA GLY A 36 -18.34 -0.67 -4.47
C GLY A 36 -19.31 0.44 -4.08
N ASP A 37 -20.61 0.17 -4.00
CA ASP A 37 -21.65 1.13 -3.63
C ASP A 37 -22.07 1.07 -2.15
N SER A 38 -21.58 0.09 -1.40
CA SER A 38 -21.98 -0.07 0.00
C SER A 38 -21.52 1.12 0.88
N PRO A 39 -22.44 1.83 1.58
CA PRO A 39 -22.11 2.93 2.46
C PRO A 39 -21.06 2.60 3.54
N PRO A 40 -21.12 1.47 4.27
CA PRO A 40 -20.13 1.18 5.30
C PRO A 40 -18.72 0.93 4.74
N LEU A 41 -18.58 0.28 3.57
CA LEU A 41 -17.25 0.05 2.99
C LEU A 41 -16.68 1.32 2.37
N ARG A 42 -17.53 2.19 1.82
CA ARG A 42 -17.14 3.55 1.39
C ARG A 42 -16.69 4.39 2.57
N ALA A 43 -17.41 4.35 3.69
CA ALA A 43 -17.02 5.05 4.92
C ALA A 43 -15.69 4.50 5.48
N LEU A 44 -15.50 3.18 5.48
CA LEU A 44 -14.23 2.55 5.87
C LEU A 44 -13.08 3.06 4.99
N ARG A 45 -13.28 3.07 3.67
CA ARG A 45 -12.30 3.61 2.72
C ARG A 45 -12.02 5.09 2.96
N ALA A 46 -13.06 5.92 3.12
CA ALA A 46 -12.91 7.35 3.36
C ALA A 46 -12.20 7.67 4.70
N SER A 47 -12.36 6.80 5.71
CA SER A 47 -11.70 6.97 7.00
C SER A 47 -10.17 6.94 6.89
N SER A 48 -9.61 6.27 5.86
CA SER A 48 -8.16 6.15 5.70
C SER A 48 -7.50 7.50 5.51
N THR A 49 -8.16 8.44 4.85
CA THR A 49 -7.67 9.81 4.66
C THR A 49 -7.41 10.50 6.00
N TRP A 50 -8.36 10.40 6.92
CA TRP A 50 -8.26 11.01 8.25
C TRP A 50 -7.21 10.31 9.12
N VAL A 51 -7.17 8.98 9.09
CA VAL A 51 -6.17 8.19 9.83
C VAL A 51 -4.76 8.52 9.33
N MET A 52 -4.55 8.53 8.01
CA MET A 52 -3.26 8.89 7.41
C MET A 52 -2.86 10.31 7.74
N ALA A 53 -3.78 11.27 7.62
CA ALA A 53 -3.53 12.67 7.97
C ALA A 53 -3.11 12.80 9.45
N GLY A 54 -3.80 12.13 10.37
CA GLY A 54 -3.45 12.14 11.79
C GLY A 54 -2.05 11.59 12.06
N VAL A 55 -1.70 10.44 11.47
CA VAL A 55 -0.37 9.84 11.60
C VAL A 55 0.72 10.73 10.99
N LEU A 56 0.46 11.33 9.82
CA LEU A 56 1.39 12.23 9.17
C LEU A 56 1.62 13.51 10.00
N LEU A 57 0.55 14.14 10.48
CA LEU A 57 0.64 15.33 11.32
C LEU A 57 1.39 15.05 12.62
N LEU A 58 1.16 13.89 13.24
CA LEU A 58 1.92 13.45 14.41
C LEU A 58 3.41 13.29 14.09
N ALA A 59 3.75 12.65 12.96
CA ALA A 59 5.14 12.49 12.54
C ALA A 59 5.83 13.84 12.26
N LEU A 60 5.13 14.75 11.57
CA LEU A 60 5.64 16.10 11.29
C LEU A 60 5.82 16.92 12.57
N TRP A 61 4.86 16.86 13.50
CA TRP A 61 4.98 17.50 14.80
C TRP A 61 6.18 16.97 15.59
N GLN A 62 6.40 15.65 15.59
CA GLN A 62 7.58 15.02 16.21
C GLN A 62 8.89 15.47 15.57
N ILE A 63 8.93 15.66 14.25
CA ILE A 63 10.11 16.22 13.56
C ILE A 63 10.31 17.68 13.97
N ALA A 64 9.26 18.50 13.92
CA ALA A 64 9.30 19.92 14.23
C ALA A 64 9.79 20.18 15.67
N ARG A 65 9.27 19.46 16.67
CA ARG A 65 9.73 19.59 18.06
C ARG A 65 11.23 19.26 18.21
N HIS A 66 11.74 18.28 17.45
CA HIS A 66 13.15 17.91 17.50
C HIS A 66 14.03 18.90 16.74
N ALA A 67 13.53 19.48 15.65
CA ALA A 67 14.19 20.54 14.90
C ALA A 67 14.31 21.84 15.74
N LEU A 68 13.21 22.27 16.35
CA LEU A 68 13.17 23.45 17.25
C LEU A 68 14.10 23.29 18.45
N ALA A 69 14.30 22.07 18.93
CA ALA A 69 15.25 21.76 20.00
C ALA A 69 16.72 21.61 19.53
N GLY A 70 17.02 21.83 18.24
CA GLY A 70 18.36 21.64 17.66
C GLY A 70 18.83 20.17 17.61
N ARG A 71 17.90 19.21 17.66
CA ARG A 71 18.16 17.76 17.84
C ARG A 71 17.67 16.91 16.67
N ILE A 72 17.53 17.47 15.47
CA ILE A 72 17.02 16.75 14.29
C ILE A 72 17.90 15.56 13.87
N ALA A 73 19.22 15.65 14.07
CA ALA A 73 20.15 14.54 13.83
C ALA A 73 20.16 13.49 14.96
N GLY A 74 19.46 13.78 16.07
CA GLY A 74 19.42 12.96 17.26
C GLY A 74 18.54 11.70 17.10
N PRO A 75 18.73 10.70 17.97
CA PRO A 75 18.01 9.43 17.89
C PRO A 75 16.49 9.56 18.04
N GLY A 76 16.00 10.61 18.69
CA GLY A 76 14.57 10.86 18.88
C GLY A 76 13.81 11.26 17.61
N ALA A 77 14.46 11.94 16.66
CA ALA A 77 13.81 12.38 15.40
C ALA A 77 13.78 11.28 14.33
N ARG A 78 14.71 10.31 14.41
CA ARG A 78 14.91 9.28 13.39
C ARG A 78 13.69 8.41 13.10
N PRO A 79 12.88 7.96 14.08
CA PRO A 79 11.68 7.19 13.78
C PRO A 79 10.68 7.95 12.90
N SER A 80 10.46 9.23 13.18
CA SER A 80 9.55 10.08 12.40
C SER A 80 10.12 10.44 11.03
N LEU A 81 11.43 10.69 10.94
CA LEU A 81 12.12 10.88 9.65
C LEU A 81 12.04 9.61 8.79
N TRP A 82 12.32 8.44 9.38
CA TRP A 82 12.18 7.15 8.70
C TRP A 82 10.76 6.93 8.21
N LEU A 83 9.75 7.21 9.04
CA LEU A 83 8.35 7.05 8.66
C LEU A 83 7.97 7.97 7.50
N LEU A 84 8.40 9.23 7.52
CA LEU A 84 8.15 10.17 6.43
C LEU A 84 8.86 9.75 5.15
N SER A 85 10.12 9.32 5.23
CA SER A 85 10.86 8.76 4.09
C SER A 85 10.16 7.52 3.52
N CYS A 86 9.60 6.65 4.37
CA CYS A 86 8.82 5.50 3.93
C CYS A 86 7.59 5.93 3.13
N LEU A 87 6.85 6.95 3.58
CA LEU A 87 5.68 7.47 2.87
C LEU A 87 6.06 8.03 1.48
N VAL A 88 7.12 8.83 1.44
CA VAL A 88 7.59 9.49 0.21
C VAL A 88 8.14 8.48 -0.78
N VAL A 89 9.01 7.56 -0.35
CA VAL A 89 9.70 6.64 -1.28
C VAL A 89 8.83 5.45 -1.66
N GLY A 90 8.09 4.86 -0.72
CA GLY A 90 7.26 3.67 -0.97
C GLY A 90 5.95 4.03 -1.68
N PRO A 91 4.91 4.49 -0.97
CA PRO A 91 3.66 4.91 -1.59
C PRO A 91 3.82 6.05 -2.60
N GLY A 92 4.53 7.13 -2.25
CA GLY A 92 4.62 8.33 -3.10
C GLY A 92 5.35 8.07 -4.43
N LEU A 93 6.63 7.76 -4.36
CA LEU A 93 7.49 7.61 -5.53
C LEU A 93 7.32 6.24 -6.19
N LEU A 94 7.59 5.14 -5.47
CA LEU A 94 7.59 3.81 -6.10
C LEU A 94 6.20 3.42 -6.60
N VAL A 95 5.19 3.50 -5.74
CA VAL A 95 3.85 3.00 -6.11
C VAL A 95 3.12 3.98 -7.02
N ASN A 96 2.89 5.21 -6.57
CA ASN A 96 2.08 6.16 -7.35
C ASN A 96 2.90 6.81 -8.48
N GLY A 97 4.12 7.27 -8.21
CA GLY A 97 4.95 7.97 -9.20
C GLY A 97 5.55 7.10 -10.29
N LEU A 98 5.97 5.86 -9.99
CA LEU A 98 6.65 5.00 -10.96
C LEU A 98 5.75 3.89 -11.51
N LEU A 99 5.06 3.13 -10.66
CA LEU A 99 4.29 1.98 -11.13
C LEU A 99 2.91 2.38 -11.66
N LYS A 100 2.11 3.08 -10.85
CA LYS A 100 0.68 3.29 -11.08
C LYS A 100 0.34 4.02 -12.37
N ASP A 101 1.17 4.98 -12.76
CA ASP A 101 0.95 5.82 -13.94
C ASP A 101 1.73 5.35 -15.18
N HIS A 102 2.59 4.32 -15.05
CA HIS A 102 3.42 3.85 -16.18
C HIS A 102 3.23 2.36 -16.52
N TRP A 103 2.50 1.60 -15.70
CA TRP A 103 2.27 0.17 -15.99
C TRP A 103 1.11 -0.07 -16.97
N GLY A 104 0.11 0.81 -16.92
CA GLY A 104 -1.09 0.78 -17.75
C GLY A 104 -1.97 -0.47 -17.63
N ARG A 105 -1.79 -1.27 -16.55
CA ARG A 105 -2.67 -2.40 -16.23
C ARG A 105 -4.09 -1.92 -15.91
N PRO A 106 -5.13 -2.29 -16.68
CA PRO A 106 -6.50 -1.91 -16.40
C PRO A 106 -6.99 -2.51 -15.08
N ARG A 107 -7.94 -1.83 -14.43
CA ARG A 107 -8.58 -2.33 -13.19
C ARG A 107 -9.60 -3.41 -13.52
N PRO A 108 -9.92 -4.33 -12.59
CA PRO A 108 -10.96 -5.34 -12.81
C PRO A 108 -12.24 -4.77 -13.41
N ILE A 109 -12.80 -3.70 -12.82
CA ILE A 109 -14.04 -3.06 -13.29
C ILE A 109 -13.96 -2.49 -14.72
N ALA A 110 -12.76 -2.25 -15.24
CA ALA A 110 -12.54 -1.74 -16.59
C ALA A 110 -12.29 -2.85 -17.62
N THR A 111 -12.18 -4.11 -17.18
CA THR A 111 -11.87 -5.22 -18.09
C THR A 111 -13.10 -5.89 -18.67
N ASP A 112 -12.97 -6.39 -19.90
CA ASP A 112 -13.97 -7.16 -20.66
C ASP A 112 -14.57 -8.33 -19.86
N LEU A 113 -13.75 -8.99 -19.05
CA LEU A 113 -14.17 -10.08 -18.17
C LEU A 113 -15.11 -9.68 -17.03
N PHE A 114 -15.24 -8.37 -16.74
CA PHE A 114 -16.06 -7.82 -15.65
C PHE A 114 -16.92 -6.65 -16.12
N GLY A 115 -17.34 -6.64 -17.39
CA GLY A 115 -18.28 -5.66 -17.93
C GLY A 115 -17.66 -4.36 -18.44
N GLY A 116 -16.33 -4.27 -18.51
CA GLY A 116 -15.61 -3.17 -19.18
C GLY A 116 -15.23 -3.52 -20.62
N GLU A 117 -14.26 -2.78 -21.17
CA GLU A 117 -13.82 -2.92 -22.57
C GLU A 117 -12.35 -3.32 -22.72
N ALA A 118 -11.53 -3.13 -21.68
CA ALA A 118 -10.11 -3.40 -21.75
C ALA A 118 -9.81 -4.90 -21.61
N PRO A 119 -8.86 -5.47 -22.36
CA PRO A 119 -8.43 -6.84 -22.14
C PRO A 119 -7.67 -6.95 -20.82
N PHE A 120 -7.86 -8.05 -20.11
CA PHE A 120 -7.08 -8.37 -18.93
C PHE A 120 -5.56 -8.41 -19.21
N GLN A 121 -4.79 -7.78 -18.31
CA GLN A 121 -3.32 -7.79 -18.34
C GLN A 121 -2.75 -8.47 -17.10
N LYS A 122 -1.71 -9.29 -17.32
CA LYS A 122 -0.99 -9.98 -16.24
C LYS A 122 -0.13 -9.00 -15.45
N VAL A 123 0.30 -9.41 -14.26
CA VAL A 123 1.35 -8.70 -13.53
C VAL A 123 2.62 -8.58 -14.38
N TRP A 124 3.35 -7.49 -14.19
CA TRP A 124 4.64 -7.22 -14.86
C TRP A 124 4.60 -7.05 -16.39
N ILE A 125 3.41 -7.08 -17.01
CA ILE A 125 3.22 -6.70 -18.42
C ILE A 125 2.84 -5.22 -18.46
N ILE A 126 3.60 -4.44 -19.23
CA ILE A 126 3.28 -3.03 -19.52
C ILE A 126 2.28 -3.01 -20.68
N SER A 127 1.26 -2.17 -20.58
CA SER A 127 0.23 -2.04 -21.60
C SER A 127 -0.27 -0.61 -21.73
N ASP A 128 -0.93 -0.28 -22.84
CA ASP A 128 -1.48 1.06 -23.12
C ASP A 128 -3.00 1.13 -22.90
N TRP A 129 -3.57 0.18 -22.16
CA TRP A 129 -5.03 0.10 -21.89
C TRP A 129 -5.49 0.99 -20.73
N CYS A 130 -4.58 1.72 -20.10
CA CYS A 130 -4.90 2.66 -19.04
C CYS A 130 -3.83 3.76 -18.99
N ASP A 131 -4.26 5.02 -19.10
CA ASP A 131 -3.34 6.17 -19.17
C ASP A 131 -2.86 6.65 -17.80
N ARG A 132 -3.70 6.55 -16.76
CA ARG A 132 -3.40 7.09 -15.42
C ARG A 132 -4.17 6.40 -14.31
N ASN A 133 -3.63 6.46 -13.09
CA ASN A 133 -4.27 5.92 -11.89
C ASN A 133 -4.65 4.43 -12.04
N CYS A 134 -3.79 3.66 -12.72
CA CYS A 134 -4.07 2.30 -13.14
C CYS A 134 -4.05 1.30 -11.96
N SER A 135 -4.26 0.01 -12.27
CA SER A 135 -4.39 -1.02 -11.24
C SER A 135 -3.05 -1.39 -10.59
N PHE A 136 -1.96 -1.45 -11.37
CA PHE A 136 -0.70 -1.99 -10.89
C PHE A 136 0.25 -0.88 -10.37
N VAL A 137 0.66 -0.86 -9.11
CA VAL A 137 0.15 -1.60 -7.95
C VAL A 137 -0.81 -0.74 -7.12
N SER A 138 -1.43 -1.32 -6.09
CA SER A 138 -2.45 -0.62 -5.30
C SER A 138 -1.85 0.47 -4.40
N GLY A 139 -2.23 1.73 -4.68
CA GLY A 139 -1.84 2.89 -3.87
C GLY A 139 -2.39 2.82 -2.45
N GLU A 140 -3.66 2.46 -2.29
CA GLU A 140 -4.27 2.33 -0.95
C GLU A 140 -3.68 1.16 -0.14
N ALA A 141 -3.36 0.03 -0.78
CA ALA A 141 -2.67 -1.06 -0.10
C ALA A 141 -1.25 -0.65 0.34
N SER A 142 -0.54 0.14 -0.48
CA SER A 142 0.78 0.69 -0.12
C SER A 142 0.70 1.64 1.09
N SER A 143 -0.33 2.48 1.14
CA SER A 143 -0.60 3.37 2.28
C SER A 143 -1.00 2.60 3.53
N ALA A 144 -1.77 1.52 3.39
CA ALA A 144 -2.08 0.62 4.49
C ALA A 144 -0.82 -0.06 5.07
N ALA A 145 0.12 -0.48 4.22
CA ALA A 145 1.42 -0.97 4.66
C ALA A 145 2.19 0.09 5.47
N TRP A 146 2.13 1.35 5.04
CA TRP A 146 2.74 2.46 5.77
C TRP A 146 2.09 2.72 7.14
N LEU A 147 0.76 2.58 7.27
CA LEU A 147 0.09 2.67 8.57
C LEU A 147 0.54 1.57 9.54
N VAL A 148 0.75 0.35 9.06
CA VAL A 148 1.33 -0.74 9.87
C VAL A 148 2.76 -0.40 10.29
N ALA A 149 3.56 0.17 9.38
CA ALA A 149 4.91 0.64 9.70
C ALA A 149 4.91 1.73 10.78
N ALA A 150 3.94 2.66 10.75
CA ALA A 150 3.76 3.66 11.79
C ALA A 150 3.42 3.02 13.15
N ALA A 151 2.52 2.03 13.17
CA ALA A 151 2.12 1.34 14.39
C ALA A 151 3.28 0.58 15.06
N LEU A 152 4.25 0.07 14.28
CA LEU A 152 5.48 -0.55 14.82
C LEU A 152 6.34 0.43 15.64
N LEU A 153 6.19 1.75 15.42
CA LEU A 153 6.89 2.78 16.19
C LEU A 153 6.22 3.10 17.53
N ALA A 154 5.03 2.55 17.80
CA ALA A 154 4.31 2.81 19.03
C ALA A 154 5.10 2.36 20.28
N PRO A 155 4.82 2.93 21.46
CA PRO A 155 5.42 2.53 22.72
C PRO A 155 5.31 1.02 22.96
N ARG A 156 6.37 0.41 23.52
CA ARG A 156 6.47 -1.05 23.72
C ARG A 156 5.22 -1.67 24.37
N ARG A 157 4.58 -0.96 25.32
CA ARG A 157 3.40 -1.42 26.04
C ARG A 157 2.18 -1.66 25.15
N ILE A 158 1.99 -0.85 24.10
CA ILE A 158 0.82 -0.92 23.22
C ILE A 158 1.14 -1.40 21.81
N ARG A 159 2.43 -1.57 21.49
CA ARG A 159 2.91 -1.83 20.13
C ARG A 159 2.24 -3.03 19.46
N THR A 160 2.11 -4.14 20.18
CA THR A 160 1.50 -5.35 19.63
C THR A 160 0.04 -5.10 19.27
N ALA A 161 -0.74 -4.51 20.18
CA ALA A 161 -2.14 -4.18 19.93
C ALA A 161 -2.30 -3.15 18.80
N ALA A 162 -1.51 -2.07 18.83
CA ALA A 162 -1.53 -1.04 17.79
C ALA A 162 -1.19 -1.62 16.40
N THR A 163 -0.18 -2.49 16.33
CA THR A 163 0.23 -3.14 15.07
C THR A 163 -0.84 -4.11 14.58
N ALA A 164 -1.44 -4.90 15.47
CA ALA A 164 -2.52 -5.81 15.12
C ALA A 164 -3.75 -5.05 14.59
N LEU A 165 -4.17 -3.97 15.26
CA LEU A 165 -5.27 -3.13 14.81
C LEU A 165 -4.97 -2.46 13.47
N ALA A 166 -3.76 -1.90 13.30
CA ALA A 166 -3.35 -1.31 12.03
C ALA A 166 -3.30 -2.34 10.90
N ALA A 167 -2.87 -3.57 11.18
CA ALA A 167 -2.85 -4.65 10.21
C ALA A 167 -4.27 -5.07 9.80
N ILE A 168 -5.16 -5.30 10.76
CA ILE A 168 -6.58 -5.61 10.51
C ILE A 168 -7.22 -4.51 9.65
N TYR A 169 -7.03 -3.25 10.05
CA TYR A 169 -7.54 -2.10 9.31
C TYR A 169 -6.96 -2.01 7.90
N GLY A 170 -5.64 -2.14 7.76
CA GLY A 170 -4.95 -2.11 6.47
C GLY A 170 -5.36 -3.25 5.54
N PHE A 171 -5.58 -4.47 6.06
CA PHE A 171 -6.10 -5.59 5.29
C PHE A 171 -7.55 -5.36 4.88
N ALA A 172 -8.40 -4.82 5.76
CA ALA A 172 -9.77 -4.48 5.41
C ALA A 172 -9.82 -3.43 4.29
N LEU A 173 -9.00 -2.37 4.36
CA LEU A 173 -8.85 -1.40 3.27
C LEU A 173 -8.38 -2.07 1.97
N SER A 174 -7.43 -2.99 2.05
CA SER A 174 -6.88 -3.70 0.90
C SER A 174 -7.92 -4.62 0.24
N ILE A 175 -8.70 -5.35 1.03
CA ILE A 175 -9.79 -6.23 0.55
C ILE A 175 -10.88 -5.37 -0.10
N ASN A 176 -11.24 -4.21 0.47
CA ASN A 176 -12.19 -3.28 -0.15
C ASN A 176 -11.78 -2.90 -1.58
N ARG A 177 -10.47 -2.78 -1.86
CA ARG A 177 -10.01 -2.44 -3.21
C ARG A 177 -10.26 -3.56 -4.22
N ILE A 178 -10.19 -4.81 -3.79
CA ILE A 178 -10.53 -5.96 -4.61
C ILE A 178 -12.05 -6.04 -4.76
N ALA A 179 -12.78 -5.91 -3.65
CA ALA A 179 -14.24 -5.96 -3.62
C ALA A 179 -14.91 -4.88 -4.48
N PHE A 180 -14.25 -3.72 -4.66
CA PHE A 180 -14.77 -2.62 -5.47
C PHE A 180 -14.37 -2.74 -6.95
N GLY A 181 -13.73 -3.85 -7.35
CA GLY A 181 -13.18 -4.02 -8.69
C GLY A 181 -12.05 -3.04 -9.02
N GLY A 182 -11.43 -2.45 -7.99
CA GLY A 182 -10.42 -1.41 -8.14
C GLY A 182 -9.01 -1.95 -8.35
N HIS A 183 -8.73 -3.16 -7.83
CA HIS A 183 -7.42 -3.79 -7.89
C HIS A 183 -7.54 -5.32 -7.90
N TYR A 184 -6.60 -5.99 -8.57
CA TYR A 184 -6.44 -7.44 -8.45
C TYR A 184 -5.72 -7.81 -7.15
N LEU A 185 -5.81 -9.08 -6.74
CA LEU A 185 -5.14 -9.58 -5.53
C LEU A 185 -3.62 -9.37 -5.60
N SER A 186 -3.01 -9.62 -6.76
CA SER A 186 -1.58 -9.41 -6.98
C SER A 186 -1.16 -7.96 -6.81
N ASP A 187 -1.97 -7.00 -7.29
CA ASP A 187 -1.71 -5.55 -7.14
C ASP A 187 -1.62 -5.17 -5.65
N VAL A 188 -2.45 -5.79 -4.82
CA VAL A 188 -2.46 -5.58 -3.37
C VAL A 188 -1.23 -6.23 -2.73
N LEU A 189 -1.02 -7.53 -2.94
CA LEU A 189 0.09 -8.25 -2.29
C LEU A 189 1.45 -7.68 -2.67
N LEU A 190 1.64 -7.32 -3.93
CA LEU A 190 2.88 -6.71 -4.41
C LEU A 190 3.06 -5.30 -3.85
N ALA A 191 2.01 -4.48 -3.72
CA ALA A 191 2.12 -3.18 -3.04
C ALA A 191 2.65 -3.33 -1.61
N TRP A 192 2.10 -4.27 -0.83
CA TRP A 192 2.56 -4.55 0.53
C TRP A 192 4.02 -5.00 0.57
N LEU A 193 4.41 -5.95 -0.29
CA LEU A 193 5.75 -6.53 -0.31
C LEU A 193 6.82 -5.55 -0.78
N LEU A 194 6.53 -4.79 -1.85
CA LEU A 194 7.44 -3.78 -2.39
C LEU A 194 7.64 -2.64 -1.37
N CYS A 195 6.57 -2.16 -0.75
CA CYS A 195 6.69 -1.17 0.32
C CYS A 195 7.45 -1.71 1.53
N ALA A 196 7.18 -2.94 1.96
CA ALA A 196 7.93 -3.56 3.06
C ALA A 196 9.44 -3.64 2.75
N LEU A 197 9.82 -3.94 1.50
CA LEU A 197 11.23 -3.93 1.07
C LEU A 197 11.85 -2.53 1.17
N VAL A 198 11.15 -1.51 0.66
CA VAL A 198 11.59 -0.11 0.78
C VAL A 198 11.73 0.29 2.25
N PHE A 199 10.76 -0.04 3.09
CA PHE A 199 10.77 0.34 4.51
C PHE A 199 11.91 -0.33 5.27
N LEU A 200 12.20 -1.60 4.96
CA LEU A 200 13.34 -2.33 5.51
C LEU A 200 14.69 -1.79 5.03
N ALA A 201 14.79 -1.36 3.76
CA ALA A 201 16.00 -0.72 3.26
C ALA A 201 16.22 0.62 3.97
N LEU A 202 15.19 1.46 4.06
CA LEU A 202 15.24 2.74 4.76
C LEU A 202 15.49 2.58 6.26
N SER A 203 14.97 1.53 6.90
CA SER A 203 15.21 1.31 8.33
C SER A 203 16.68 1.00 8.61
N ARG A 204 17.33 0.23 7.73
CA ARG A 204 18.78 0.00 7.80
C ARG A 204 19.55 1.33 7.64
N LEU A 205 19.16 2.15 6.68
CA LEU A 205 19.84 3.41 6.37
C LEU A 205 19.62 4.52 7.41
N ILE A 206 18.45 4.60 8.04
CA ILE A 206 18.08 5.72 8.91
C ILE A 206 18.14 5.33 10.39
N LEU A 207 17.72 4.11 10.74
CA LEU A 207 17.64 3.67 12.13
C LEU A 207 18.91 2.95 12.59
N THR A 208 19.59 2.18 11.72
CA THR A 208 20.74 1.33 12.14
C THR A 208 22.13 1.91 11.84
N SER A 209 22.26 2.76 10.82
CA SER A 209 23.53 3.35 10.37
C SER A 209 24.29 4.13 11.43
N ALA A 210 23.64 4.58 12.49
CA ALA A 210 24.25 5.32 13.58
C ALA A 210 24.85 4.47 14.72
N GLY A 211 24.68 3.15 14.68
CA GLY A 211 25.32 2.24 15.64
C GLY A 211 26.78 1.90 15.29
N ARG A 212 27.23 2.24 14.07
CA ARG A 212 28.60 1.95 13.58
C ARG A 212 29.55 3.16 13.63
N ALA A 213 29.07 4.31 14.08
CA ALA A 213 29.86 5.55 14.17
C ALA A 213 30.20 5.93 15.62
N ARG A 214 30.22 4.96 16.54
CA ARG A 214 30.70 5.10 17.92
C ARG A 214 31.68 3.99 18.23
#